data_AF-A0A6I8VQX7-F1
#
_entry.id   AF-A0A6I8VQX7-F1
#
_cell.length_a   1.000
_cell.length_b   1.000
_cell.length_c   1.000
_cell.angle_alpha   90.00
_cell.angle_beta   90.00
_cell.angle_gamma   90.00
#
_symmetry.space_group_name_H-M   'P 1'
#
loop_
_entity.id
_entity.type
_entity.pdbx_description
1 polymer ?
#
loop_
_entity_poly.entity_id
_entity_poly.type
_entity_poly.pdbx_seq_one_letter_code
_entity_poly.pdbx_strand_id
1 'polypeptide(L)'
;MTSSLSTFVLTKWDYEPVSIETYSTDESQLKIESKIDRLKRGEFGISCTLEWIYDIDETTMVEGTAYRSSSGAENDYKILPWSVPKLPLYEYLDTYYKDLLIPNIGHCSNLPQFKGKFQPPWPKQIYHLDKCVFDGEGLPEVVPPGFYKIIFSLNGFYI
;
A
#
# COMPACT_ATOMS: atom_id res chain seq x y z
N MET A 1 17.58 -38.01 -28.88
CA MET A 1 16.25 -37.40 -28.65
C MET A 1 16.39 -36.48 -27.46
N THR A 2 16.30 -35.18 -27.66
CA THR A 2 16.34 -34.18 -26.58
C THR A 2 14.92 -33.71 -26.33
N SER A 3 14.43 -33.86 -25.09
CA SER A 3 13.26 -33.11 -24.63
C SER A 3 13.72 -32.07 -23.61
N SER A 4 13.39 -30.82 -23.83
CA SER A 4 13.33 -29.80 -22.79
C SER A 4 11.86 -29.52 -22.49
N LEU A 5 11.41 -29.90 -21.30
CA LEU A 5 10.18 -29.35 -20.73
C LEU A 5 10.61 -28.14 -19.90
N SER A 6 10.32 -26.96 -20.41
CA SER A 6 10.49 -25.70 -19.67
C SER A 6 9.10 -25.23 -19.28
N THR A 7 8.71 -25.46 -18.03
CA THR A 7 7.51 -24.86 -17.44
C THR A 7 7.96 -23.58 -16.75
N PHE A 8 7.54 -22.44 -17.29
CA PHE A 8 7.74 -21.14 -16.65
C PHE A 8 6.45 -20.73 -15.94
N VAL A 9 6.55 -20.44 -14.65
CA VAL A 9 5.55 -19.65 -13.92
C VAL A 9 6.16 -18.26 -13.79
N LEU A 10 5.56 -17.28 -14.46
CA LEU A 10 5.88 -15.86 -14.29
C LEU A 10 4.78 -15.26 -13.44
N THR A 11 5.13 -15.00 -12.19
CA THR A 11 4.26 -14.49 -11.13
C THR A 11 4.69 -13.07 -10.84
N LYS A 12 4.13 -12.14 -11.61
CA LYS A 12 4.21 -10.72 -11.31
C LYS A 12 2.84 -10.22 -10.95
N TRP A 13 2.78 -9.33 -9.98
CA TRP A 13 1.60 -8.53 -9.67
C TRP A 13 1.33 -7.57 -10.83
N ASP A 14 0.98 -8.11 -12.00
CA ASP A 14 0.65 -7.33 -13.18
C ASP A 14 -0.75 -6.73 -12.99
N TYR A 15 -0.84 -5.41 -12.94
CA TYR A 15 -2.10 -4.70 -12.77
C TYR A 15 -2.19 -3.45 -13.66
N GLU A 16 -3.43 -3.04 -13.94
CA GLU A 16 -3.75 -1.74 -14.51
C GLU A 16 -4.49 -0.94 -13.43
N PRO A 17 -3.90 0.14 -12.88
CA PRO A 17 -4.57 0.94 -11.87
C PRO A 17 -5.73 1.71 -12.52
N VAL A 18 -6.95 1.46 -12.03
CA VAL A 18 -8.17 2.06 -12.57
C VAL A 18 -8.40 3.45 -11.97
N SER A 19 -8.22 3.59 -10.67
CA SER A 19 -8.35 4.86 -9.95
C SER A 19 -7.52 4.85 -8.67
N ILE A 20 -7.22 6.05 -8.17
CA ILE A 20 -6.68 6.27 -6.84
C ILE A 20 -7.41 7.47 -6.24
N GLU A 21 -7.95 7.30 -5.04
CA GLU A 21 -8.69 8.32 -4.32
C GLU A 21 -8.13 8.43 -2.92
N THR A 22 -7.87 9.65 -2.49
CA THR A 22 -7.33 9.96 -1.17
C THR A 22 -8.26 10.93 -0.48
N TYR A 23 -8.48 10.71 0.82
CA TYR A 23 -9.37 11.51 1.64
C TYR A 23 -8.76 11.73 3.01
N SER A 24 -8.93 12.93 3.54
CA SER A 24 -8.59 13.28 4.92
C SER A 24 -9.76 14.06 5.53
N THR A 25 -10.08 13.76 6.78
CA THR A 25 -11.06 14.54 7.54
C THR A 25 -10.51 15.90 7.95
N ASP A 26 -9.19 16.03 8.08
CA ASP A 26 -8.50 17.28 8.42
C ASP A 26 -7.20 17.41 7.60
N GLU A 27 -7.29 18.11 6.47
CA GLU A 27 -6.15 18.37 5.58
C GLU A 27 -5.09 19.27 6.22
N SER A 28 -5.37 19.98 7.32
CA SER A 28 -4.36 20.78 8.00
C SER A 28 -3.33 19.92 8.76
N GLN A 29 -3.65 18.65 8.99
CA GLN A 29 -2.80 17.71 9.72
C GLN A 29 -2.25 16.60 8.85
N LEU A 30 -3.06 16.11 7.91
CA LEU A 30 -2.65 15.11 6.95
C LEU A 30 -3.29 15.43 5.62
N LYS A 31 -2.48 15.90 4.67
CA LYS A 31 -2.91 16.11 3.30
C LYS A 31 -2.26 15.08 2.40
N ILE A 32 -3.05 14.47 1.54
CA ILE A 32 -2.61 13.39 0.66
C ILE A 32 -3.03 13.71 -0.75
N GLU A 33 -2.05 13.91 -1.62
CA GLU A 33 -2.24 14.07 -3.05
C GLU A 33 -1.61 12.88 -3.76
N SER A 34 -2.37 12.24 -4.65
CA SER A 34 -1.89 11.06 -5.35
C SER A 34 -2.28 11.07 -6.82
N LYS A 35 -1.51 10.36 -7.63
CA LYS A 35 -1.79 10.18 -9.05
C LYS A 35 -1.23 8.87 -9.58
N ILE A 36 -1.84 8.43 -10.67
CA ILE A 36 -1.35 7.31 -11.47
C ILE A 36 -0.42 7.87 -12.55
N ASP A 37 0.81 7.36 -12.59
CA ASP A 37 1.79 7.68 -13.62
C ASP A 37 1.91 6.53 -14.61
N ARG A 38 1.69 6.82 -15.89
CA ARG A 38 1.99 5.88 -16.97
C ARG A 38 3.48 5.95 -17.30
N LEU A 39 4.23 4.91 -16.96
CA LEU A 39 5.68 4.85 -17.17
C LEU A 39 6.01 4.44 -18.60
N LYS A 40 5.39 3.35 -19.05
CA LYS A 40 5.50 2.80 -20.41
C LYS A 40 4.17 2.16 -20.83
N ARG A 41 4.16 1.48 -21.97
CA ARG A 41 2.97 0.73 -22.41
C ARG A 41 2.76 -0.47 -21.47
N GLY A 42 1.68 -0.43 -20.68
CA GLY A 42 1.32 -1.49 -19.75
C GLY A 42 2.10 -1.48 -18.44
N GLU A 43 2.85 -0.41 -18.14
CA GLU A 43 3.62 -0.27 -16.91
C GLU A 43 3.22 1.05 -16.22
N PHE A 44 2.78 0.95 -14.98
CA PHE A 44 2.22 2.04 -14.20
C PHE A 44 2.91 2.16 -12.86
N GLY A 45 3.12 3.40 -12.41
CA GLY A 45 3.56 3.72 -11.06
C GLY A 45 2.54 4.62 -10.35
N ILE A 46 2.67 4.72 -9.04
CA ILE A 46 1.89 5.64 -8.22
C ILE A 46 2.84 6.69 -7.67
N SER A 47 2.49 7.96 -7.86
CA SER A 47 3.13 9.04 -7.11
C SER A 47 2.19 9.57 -6.04
N CYS A 48 2.75 9.86 -4.87
CA CYS A 48 2.00 10.37 -3.73
C CYS A 48 2.82 11.42 -2.98
N THR A 49 2.19 12.51 -2.61
CA THR A 49 2.72 13.49 -1.66
C THR A 49 1.87 13.42 -0.39
N LEU A 50 2.52 13.17 0.75
CA LEU A 50 1.86 13.15 2.06
C LEU A 50 2.46 14.28 2.90
N GLU A 51 1.69 15.35 3.12
CA GLU A 51 2.06 16.40 4.06
C GLU A 51 1.61 15.96 5.46
N TRP A 52 2.54 15.44 6.26
CA TRP A 52 2.24 14.88 7.57
C TRP A 52 2.65 15.84 8.69
N ILE A 53 1.66 16.42 9.36
CA ILE A 53 1.82 17.34 10.50
C ILE A 53 1.13 16.79 11.76
N TYR A 54 0.32 15.73 11.61
CA TYR A 54 -0.36 15.04 12.70
C TYR A 54 0.61 14.46 13.76
N ASP A 55 0.35 14.76 15.03
CA ASP A 55 1.02 14.11 16.17
C ASP A 55 0.42 12.73 16.40
N ILE A 56 1.24 11.70 16.19
CA ILE A 56 0.84 10.33 16.50
C ILE A 56 0.92 10.09 17.99
N ASP A 57 -0.14 9.52 18.52
CA ASP A 57 -0.22 9.01 19.89
C ASP A 57 -0.60 7.51 19.91
N GLU A 58 -0.75 6.96 21.11
CA GLU A 58 -1.11 5.55 21.32
C GLU A 58 -2.53 5.21 20.85
N THR A 59 -3.38 6.21 20.59
CA THR A 59 -4.76 6.03 20.12
C THR A 59 -4.85 6.02 18.59
N THR A 60 -3.76 6.35 17.89
CA THR A 60 -3.71 6.33 16.44
C THR A 60 -3.79 4.89 15.93
N MET A 61 -4.88 4.56 15.27
CA MET A 61 -5.17 3.23 14.72
C MET A 61 -5.03 3.23 13.20
N VAL A 62 -4.58 2.11 12.66
CA VAL A 62 -4.47 1.85 11.22
C VAL A 62 -5.24 0.58 10.86
N GLU A 63 -5.86 0.57 9.69
CA GLU A 63 -6.42 -0.62 9.06
C GLU A 63 -6.23 -0.57 7.54
N GLY A 64 -6.18 -1.74 6.91
CA GLY A 64 -6.00 -1.87 5.48
C GLY A 64 -6.82 -3.05 4.96
N THR A 65 -7.92 -2.78 4.27
CA THR A 65 -8.80 -3.85 3.75
C THR A 65 -8.61 -4.02 2.26
N ALA A 66 -8.27 -5.23 1.84
CA ALA A 66 -8.16 -5.60 0.44
C ALA A 66 -9.39 -6.41 0.02
N TYR A 67 -9.94 -6.09 -1.15
CA TYR A 67 -11.10 -6.75 -1.74
C TYR A 67 -10.79 -7.27 -3.14
N ARG A 68 -11.50 -8.31 -3.56
CA ARG A 68 -11.50 -8.81 -4.94
C ARG A 68 -12.92 -9.01 -5.45
N SER A 69 -13.14 -8.66 -6.71
CA SER A 69 -14.35 -8.92 -7.48
C SER A 69 -14.00 -9.60 -8.80
N SER A 70 -14.88 -10.49 -9.27
CA SER A 70 -14.72 -11.14 -10.58
C SER A 70 -15.28 -10.29 -11.72
N SER A 71 -16.27 -9.45 -11.41
CA SER A 71 -17.03 -8.65 -12.38
C SER A 71 -16.74 -7.15 -12.31
N GLY A 72 -16.18 -6.68 -11.21
CA GLY A 72 -16.03 -5.26 -10.90
C GLY A 72 -17.29 -4.62 -10.31
N ALA A 73 -18.41 -5.35 -10.21
CA ALA A 73 -19.63 -4.85 -9.59
C ALA A 73 -19.46 -4.67 -8.08
N GLU A 74 -20.02 -3.58 -7.53
CA GLU A 74 -19.82 -3.18 -6.13
C GLU A 74 -20.24 -4.28 -5.13
N ASN A 75 -21.30 -5.03 -5.44
CA ASN A 75 -21.82 -6.11 -4.61
C ASN A 75 -21.06 -7.46 -4.74
N ASP A 76 -20.11 -7.57 -5.69
CA ASP A 76 -19.30 -8.78 -5.91
C ASP A 76 -17.95 -8.71 -5.18
N TYR A 77 -17.59 -7.56 -4.59
CA TYR A 77 -16.35 -7.43 -3.82
C TYR A 77 -16.38 -8.25 -2.54
N LYS A 78 -15.37 -9.10 -2.37
CA LYS A 78 -15.15 -9.93 -1.18
C LYS A 78 -13.80 -9.61 -0.55
N ILE A 79 -13.77 -9.56 0.78
CA ILE A 79 -12.55 -9.30 1.56
C ILE A 79 -11.54 -10.43 1.32
N LEU A 80 -10.28 -10.05 1.18
CA LEU A 80 -9.13 -10.93 1.01
C LEU A 80 -8.43 -11.19 2.35
N PRO A 81 -7.83 -12.38 2.52
CA PRO A 81 -7.24 -12.81 3.79
C PRO A 81 -5.96 -12.03 4.20
N TRP A 82 -5.33 -11.31 3.26
CA TRP A 82 -4.15 -10.48 3.52
C TRP A 82 -4.49 -9.04 3.89
N SER A 83 -5.71 -8.79 4.37
CA SER A 83 -6.08 -7.49 4.92
C SER A 83 -5.35 -7.26 6.25
N VAL A 84 -4.95 -6.02 6.49
CA VAL A 84 -4.41 -5.54 7.76
C VAL A 84 -5.57 -5.25 8.70
N PRO A 85 -5.73 -6.00 9.81
CA PRO A 85 -6.78 -5.72 10.78
C PRO A 85 -6.56 -4.36 11.43
N LYS A 86 -7.57 -3.83 12.12
CA LYS A 86 -7.41 -2.58 12.87
C LYS A 86 -6.45 -2.78 14.04
N LEU A 87 -5.33 -2.06 14.05
CA LEU A 87 -4.29 -2.13 15.09
C LEU A 87 -3.62 -0.76 15.35
N PRO A 88 -2.95 -0.56 16.50
CA PRO A 88 -2.22 0.67 16.80
C PRO A 88 -1.11 0.94 15.78
N LEU A 89 -0.85 2.21 15.45
CA LEU A 89 0.10 2.58 14.41
C LEU A 89 1.51 2.05 14.67
N TYR A 90 2.02 2.13 15.90
CA TYR A 90 3.37 1.61 16.19
C TYR A 90 3.47 0.09 16.01
N GLU A 91 2.39 -0.65 16.26
CA GLU A 91 2.33 -2.09 15.98
C GLU A 91 2.29 -2.35 14.46
N TYR A 92 1.51 -1.56 13.71
CA TYR A 92 1.51 -1.57 12.25
C TYR A 92 2.90 -1.29 11.67
N LEU A 93 3.63 -0.32 12.24
CA LEU A 93 4.97 0.04 11.80
C LEU A 93 5.98 -1.10 11.96
N ASP A 94 5.92 -1.81 13.09
CA ASP A 94 6.84 -2.91 13.40
C ASP A 94 6.52 -4.22 12.66
N THR A 95 5.30 -4.34 12.09
CA THR A 95 4.81 -5.51 11.37
C THR A 95 4.62 -5.23 9.88
N TYR A 96 3.43 -4.82 9.46
CA TYR A 96 3.02 -4.66 8.07
C TYR A 96 3.80 -3.59 7.31
N TYR A 97 4.10 -2.44 7.93
CA TYR A 97 4.85 -1.40 7.25
C TYR A 97 6.26 -1.87 6.88
N LYS A 98 6.96 -2.47 7.86
CA LYS A 98 8.33 -2.95 7.67
C LYS A 98 8.39 -4.11 6.68
N ASP A 99 7.42 -5.03 6.75
CA ASP A 99 7.45 -6.27 5.98
C ASP A 99 6.77 -6.15 4.61
N LEU A 100 5.87 -5.18 4.41
CA LEU A 100 5.15 -4.97 3.15
C LEU A 100 5.44 -3.60 2.50
N LEU A 101 5.43 -2.49 3.23
CA LEU A 101 5.60 -1.18 2.58
C LEU A 101 7.07 -0.86 2.26
N ILE A 102 8.00 -1.08 3.20
CA ILE A 102 9.43 -0.78 2.94
C ILE A 102 9.95 -1.53 1.70
N PRO A 103 9.73 -2.86 1.53
CA PRO A 103 10.27 -3.57 0.37
C PRO A 103 9.64 -3.10 -0.94
N ASN A 104 8.31 -2.85 -0.95
CA ASN A 104 7.59 -2.48 -2.16
C ASN A 104 7.76 -1.02 -2.58
N ILE A 105 7.87 -0.07 -1.64
CA ILE A 105 7.87 1.37 -1.98
C ILE A 105 9.00 2.17 -1.33
N GLY A 106 9.83 1.56 -0.47
CA GLY A 106 10.95 2.26 0.17
C GLY A 106 12.01 2.73 -0.83
N HIS A 107 12.21 2.02 -1.94
CA HIS A 107 13.21 2.35 -2.95
C HIS A 107 12.86 3.59 -3.80
N CYS A 108 11.60 3.99 -3.84
CA CYS A 108 11.06 5.09 -4.65
C CYS A 108 10.44 6.19 -3.76
N SER A 109 10.69 6.16 -2.45
CA SER A 109 10.14 7.12 -1.51
C SER A 109 11.14 7.59 -0.46
N ASN A 110 10.83 8.72 0.18
CA ASN A 110 11.55 9.21 1.36
C ASN A 110 10.88 8.80 2.69
N LEU A 111 10.01 7.78 2.66
CA LEU A 111 9.37 7.25 3.87
C LEU A 111 10.44 6.69 4.84
N PRO A 112 10.20 6.68 6.17
CA PRO A 112 11.14 6.16 7.15
C PRO A 112 11.48 4.70 6.88
N GLN A 113 12.76 4.37 6.77
CA GLN A 113 13.23 3.01 6.57
C GLN A 113 14.00 2.53 7.79
N PHE A 114 13.73 1.30 8.23
CA PHE A 114 14.38 0.71 9.40
C PHE A 114 14.35 -0.82 9.32
N LYS A 115 15.31 -1.47 9.98
CA LYS A 115 15.41 -2.95 10.03
C LYS A 115 14.94 -3.54 11.36
N GLY A 116 15.11 -2.79 12.45
CA GLY A 116 14.75 -3.21 13.80
C GLY A 116 13.33 -2.80 14.16
N LYS A 117 13.13 -2.42 15.42
CA LYS A 117 11.91 -1.74 15.84
C LYS A 117 11.93 -0.27 15.42
N PHE A 118 10.78 0.24 15.03
CA PHE A 118 10.55 1.65 14.82
C PHE A 118 10.93 2.45 16.08
N GLN A 119 11.48 3.65 15.89
CA GLN A 119 11.82 4.56 16.99
C GLN A 119 10.89 5.76 16.95
N PRO A 120 9.89 5.83 17.84
CA PRO A 120 8.97 6.96 17.91
C PRO A 120 9.67 8.30 18.20
N PRO A 121 9.08 9.43 17.79
CA PRO A 121 7.82 9.55 17.04
C PRO A 121 7.99 9.38 15.53
N TRP A 122 6.89 9.17 14.81
CA TRP A 122 6.88 9.31 13.34
C TRP A 122 7.21 10.75 12.95
N PRO A 123 8.18 10.98 12.05
CA PRO A 123 8.59 12.34 11.70
C PRO A 123 7.45 13.13 11.05
N LYS A 124 7.28 14.38 11.48
CA LYS A 124 6.43 15.35 10.78
C LYS A 124 7.21 15.95 9.62
N GLN A 125 6.81 15.61 8.40
CA GLN A 125 7.43 16.12 7.20
C GLN A 125 6.55 15.87 5.98
N ILE A 126 7.00 16.36 4.84
CA ILE A 126 6.43 16.01 3.54
C ILE A 126 7.11 14.74 3.04
N TYR A 127 6.30 13.70 2.84
CA TYR A 127 6.73 12.46 2.22
C TYR A 127 6.38 12.46 0.74
N HIS A 128 7.26 11.88 -0.06
CA HIS A 128 7.12 11.74 -1.49
C HIS A 128 7.35 10.27 -1.86
N LEU A 129 6.42 9.74 -2.63
CA LEU A 129 6.55 8.53 -3.42
C LEU A 129 6.59 9.00 -4.87
N ASP A 130 7.65 8.70 -5.60
CA ASP A 130 7.80 9.10 -7.00
C ASP A 130 7.74 7.87 -7.90
N LYS A 131 6.63 7.73 -8.64
CA LYS A 131 6.42 6.68 -9.65
C LYS A 131 6.70 5.27 -9.12
N CYS A 132 6.29 5.00 -7.88
CA CYS A 132 6.48 3.71 -7.24
C CYS A 132 5.70 2.61 -7.96
N VAL A 133 6.39 1.53 -8.33
CA VAL A 133 5.78 0.31 -8.86
C VAL A 133 5.67 -0.69 -7.70
N PHE A 134 4.48 -1.25 -7.52
CA PHE A 134 4.23 -2.20 -6.43
C PHE A 134 4.41 -3.63 -6.94
N ASP A 135 5.46 -4.31 -6.48
CA ASP A 135 5.84 -5.64 -6.99
C ASP A 135 5.19 -6.79 -6.23
N GLY A 136 4.51 -6.52 -5.11
CA GLY A 136 3.85 -7.51 -4.27
C GLY A 136 4.81 -8.32 -3.38
N GLU A 137 5.98 -7.76 -3.05
CA GLU A 137 6.91 -8.39 -2.13
C GLU A 137 6.27 -8.59 -0.75
N GLY A 138 6.43 -9.78 -0.17
CA GLY A 138 5.77 -10.16 1.09
C GLY A 138 4.30 -10.58 0.95
N LEU A 139 3.75 -10.56 -0.27
CA LEU A 139 2.41 -11.08 -0.58
C LEU A 139 2.51 -12.42 -1.34
N PRO A 140 1.41 -13.21 -1.42
CA PRO A 140 1.35 -14.43 -2.19
C PRO A 140 1.77 -14.24 -3.64
N GLU A 141 2.45 -15.28 -4.12
CA GLU A 141 3.10 -15.30 -5.43
C GLU A 141 2.08 -15.23 -6.58
N VAL A 142 0.89 -15.82 -6.41
CA VAL A 142 -0.16 -15.87 -7.43
C VAL A 142 -1.42 -15.23 -6.89
N VAL A 143 -1.97 -14.29 -7.65
CA VAL A 143 -3.26 -13.66 -7.36
C VAL A 143 -4.26 -13.99 -8.48
N PRO A 144 -5.52 -14.37 -8.17
CA PRO A 144 -6.48 -14.70 -9.23
C PRO A 144 -6.87 -13.45 -10.05
N PRO A 145 -7.04 -13.54 -11.38
CA PRO A 145 -7.40 -12.39 -12.20
C PRO A 145 -8.74 -11.77 -11.75
N GLY A 146 -8.88 -10.45 -11.77
CA GLY A 146 -10.11 -9.76 -11.37
C GLY A 146 -9.87 -8.30 -11.02
N PHE A 147 -10.89 -7.67 -10.45
CA PHE A 147 -10.84 -6.30 -9.96
C PHE A 147 -10.48 -6.29 -8.47
N TYR A 148 -9.49 -5.49 -8.12
CA TYR A 148 -9.01 -5.36 -6.75
C TYR A 148 -9.28 -3.94 -6.24
N LYS A 149 -9.65 -3.85 -4.97
CA LYS A 149 -9.88 -2.57 -4.26
C LYS A 149 -9.15 -2.64 -2.93
N ILE A 150 -8.32 -1.66 -2.64
CA ILE A 150 -7.60 -1.56 -1.36
C ILE A 150 -8.05 -0.27 -0.69
N ILE A 151 -8.50 -0.39 0.56
CA ILE A 151 -8.89 0.75 1.39
C ILE A 151 -7.92 0.78 2.57
N PHE A 152 -7.13 1.83 2.66
CA PHE A 152 -6.26 2.09 3.80
C PHE A 152 -6.85 3.23 4.62
N SER A 153 -6.87 3.09 5.94
CA SER A 153 -7.45 4.09 6.82
C SER A 153 -6.58 4.30 8.05
N LEU A 154 -6.33 5.57 8.36
CA LEU A 154 -5.67 6.02 9.57
C LEU A 154 -6.68 6.83 10.37
N ASN A 155 -6.89 6.44 11.62
CA ASN A 155 -7.87 7.06 12.51
C ASN A 155 -7.17 7.45 13.81
N GLY A 156 -7.10 8.75 14.10
CA GLY A 156 -6.72 9.27 15.41
C GLY A 156 -7.96 9.69 16.20
N PHE A 157 -7.94 9.52 17.52
CA PHE A 157 -8.97 10.12 18.38
C PHE A 157 -8.46 11.46 18.92
N TYR A 158 -9.07 12.55 18.46
CA TYR A 158 -8.93 13.84 19.13
C TYR A 158 -9.74 13.83 20.43
N ILE A 159 -9.08 14.09 21.56
CA ILE A 159 -9.72 14.48 22.82
C ILE A 159 -9.70 16.01 22.91
#